data_AF-A0A7C6AZ21-F1
#
_entry.id   AF-A0A7C6AZ21-F1
#
_cell.length_a   1.000
_cell.length_b   1.000
_cell.length_c   1.000
_cell.angle_alpha   90.00
_cell.angle_beta   90.00
_cell.angle_gamma   90.00
#
_symmetry.space_group_name_H-M   'P 1'
#
loop_
_entity.id
_entity.type
_entity.pdbx_description
1 polymer ?
#
loop_
_entity_poly.entity_id
_entity_poly.type
_entity_poly.pdbx_seq_one_letter_code
_entity_poly.pdbx_strand_id
1 'polypeptide(L)' 'MGQKCEICGKTVAIGKQVTTRGKAKYLGGVGTKVTGISPRQFRPNLQRIRITDENGTPRRARVCVQCIRSGRVTKRIKN' A
#
# COMPACT_ATOMS: atom_id res chain seq x y z
N MET A 1 -6.50 16.34 4.61
CA MET A 1 -6.70 15.46 3.43
C MET A 1 -5.62 14.36 3.40
N GLY A 2 -5.81 13.30 4.20
CA GLY A 2 -4.77 12.30 4.52
C GLY A 2 -4.47 11.28 3.40
N GLN A 3 -3.39 10.50 3.56
CA GLN A 3 -3.07 9.35 2.69
C GLN A 3 -4.04 8.20 2.93
N LYS A 4 -5.29 8.42 2.52
CA LYS A 4 -6.38 7.45 2.60
C LYS A 4 -6.90 7.17 1.21
N CYS A 5 -7.22 5.91 0.92
CA CYS A 5 -7.98 5.55 -0.26
C CYS A 5 -9.44 5.98 -0.08
N GLU A 6 -10.00 6.69 -1.04
CA GLU A 6 -11.39 7.15 -0.99
C GLU A 6 -12.41 6.01 -1.15
N ILE A 7 -12.01 4.90 -1.80
CA ILE A 7 -12.90 3.77 -2.10
C ILE A 7 -12.90 2.72 -0.99
N CYS A 8 -11.71 2.24 -0.61
CA CYS A 8 -11.57 1.15 0.37
C CYS A 8 -11.12 1.62 1.76
N GLY A 9 -10.90 2.93 1.94
CA GLY A 9 -10.53 3.49 3.23
C GLY A 9 -9.12 3.18 3.73
N LYS A 10 -8.28 2.46 2.95
CA LYS A 10 -6.91 2.10 3.35
C LYS A 10 -6.09 3.32 3.77
N THR A 11 -5.51 3.25 4.96
CA THR A 11 -4.62 4.25 5.56
C THR A 11 -3.21 3.69 5.72
N VAL A 12 -2.31 4.51 6.25
CA VAL A 12 -0.96 4.09 6.63
C VAL A 12 -1.05 3.12 7.81
N ALA A 13 -0.36 1.99 7.71
CA ALA A 13 -0.16 1.07 8.82
C ALA A 13 1.22 1.29 9.46
N ILE A 14 1.32 1.15 10.78
CA ILE A 14 2.58 1.25 11.51
C ILE A 14 3.13 -0.15 11.73
N GLY A 15 4.45 -0.31 11.62
CA GLY A 15 5.11 -1.51 12.12
C GLY A 15 6.59 -1.30 12.34
N LYS A 16 7.33 -2.39 12.45
CA LYS A 16 8.76 -2.38 12.75
C LYS A 16 9.57 -2.82 11.53
N GLN A 17 10.75 -2.24 11.38
CA GLN A 17 11.83 -2.77 10.55
C GLN A 17 12.76 -3.55 11.48
N VAL A 18 12.90 -4.84 11.23
CA VAL A 18 13.73 -5.74 12.02
C VAL A 18 14.95 -6.10 11.18
N THR A 19 16.13 -5.75 11.65
CA THR A 19 17.39 -6.17 11.01
C THR A 19 17.88 -7.44 11.66
N THR A 20 18.08 -8.48 10.85
CA THR A 20 18.60 -9.78 11.29
C THR A 20 19.98 -10.03 10.69
N ARG A 21 20.86 -10.69 11.45
CA ARG A 21 22.20 -11.11 11.02
C ARG A 21 22.39 -12.60 11.25
N GLY A 22 23.27 -13.22 10.46
CA GLY A 22 23.56 -14.66 10.51
C GLY A 22 22.72 -15.48 9.54
N LYS A 23 23.11 -16.74 9.33
CA LYS A 23 22.44 -17.69 8.45
C LYS A 23 21.31 -18.39 9.20
N ALA A 24 20.16 -18.57 8.55
CA ALA A 24 19.03 -19.26 9.16
C ALA A 24 19.35 -20.74 9.45
N LYS A 25 18.76 -21.29 10.53
CA LYS A 25 19.02 -22.68 10.97
C LYS A 25 18.69 -23.71 9.88
N TYR A 26 17.57 -23.52 9.17
CA TYR A 26 17.14 -24.44 8.11
C TYR A 26 18.10 -24.47 6.91
N LEU A 27 18.98 -23.46 6.75
CA LEU A 27 20.03 -23.45 5.74
C LEU A 27 21.37 -24.00 6.28
N GLY A 28 21.36 -24.72 7.40
CA GLY A 28 22.56 -25.24 8.07
C GLY A 28 23.40 -24.16 8.78
N GLY A 29 22.79 -23.03 9.14
CA GLY A 29 23.42 -21.99 9.96
C GLY A 29 23.19 -22.19 11.46
N VAL A 30 23.93 -21.45 12.29
CA VAL A 30 23.74 -21.44 13.77
C VAL A 30 22.40 -20.77 14.16
N GLY A 31 21.93 -19.82 13.34
CA GLY A 31 20.68 -19.09 13.52
C GLY A 31 20.80 -17.60 13.23
N THR A 32 19.66 -16.95 12.97
CA THR A 32 19.56 -15.50 12.79
C THR A 32 19.39 -14.81 14.14
N LYS A 33 20.13 -13.72 14.36
CA LYS A 33 20.03 -12.83 15.53
C LYS A 33 19.42 -11.50 15.12
N VAL A 34 18.52 -10.97 15.93
CA VAL A 34 17.97 -9.61 15.73
C VAL A 34 18.98 -8.59 16.24
N THR A 35 19.32 -7.60 15.42
CA THR A 35 20.36 -6.61 15.73
C THR A 35 19.86 -5.19 15.80
N GLY A 36 18.65 -4.93 15.31
CA GLY A 36 18.02 -3.63 15.40
C GLY A 36 16.53 -3.72 15.13
N ILE A 37 15.78 -2.89 15.84
CA ILE A 37 14.33 -2.76 15.68
C ILE A 37 14.01 -1.27 15.65
N SER A 38 13.58 -0.77 14.49
CA SER A 38 13.16 0.63 14.33
C SER A 38 11.70 0.70 13.85
N PRO A 39 10.94 1.75 14.21
CA PRO A 39 9.59 1.94 13.67
C PRO A 39 9.64 2.34 12.19
N ARG A 40 8.66 1.88 11.40
CA ARG A 40 8.43 2.30 10.01
C ARG A 40 6.95 2.41 9.70
N GLN A 41 6.64 3.14 8.63
CA GLN A 41 5.29 3.31 8.12
C GLN A 41 5.10 2.55 6.79
N PHE A 42 4.05 1.75 6.71
CA PHE A 42 3.60 1.10 5.48
C PHE A 42 2.54 1.97 4.81
N ARG A 43 2.97 2.69 3.77
CA ARG A 43 2.10 3.60 3.02
C ARG A 43 1.39 2.82 1.92
N PRO A 44 0.05 2.91 1.78
CA PRO A 44 -0.63 2.32 0.64
C PRO A 44 -0.18 3.00 -0.66
N ASN A 45 -0.01 2.23 -1.73
CA ASN A 45 0.25 2.78 -3.06
C ASN A 45 -1.03 3.46 -3.56
N LEU A 46 -1.14 4.77 -3.31
CA LEU A 46 -2.25 5.62 -3.71
C LEU A 46 -1.88 6.37 -4.98
N GLN A 47 -2.78 6.35 -5.95
CA GLN A 47 -2.64 7.05 -7.21
C GLN A 47 -3.75 8.08 -7.34
N ARG A 48 -3.41 9.27 -7.84
CA ARG A 48 -4.39 10.32 -8.14
C ARG A 48 -4.90 10.10 -9.56
N ILE A 49 -6.12 9.60 -9.70
CA ILE A 49 -6.71 9.29 -11.01
C ILE A 49 -8.06 10.00 -11.18
N ARG A 50 -8.47 10.16 -12.45
CA ARG A 50 -9.81 10.61 -12.80
C ARG A 50 -10.73 9.40 -12.88
N ILE A 51 -11.79 9.44 -12.10
CA ILE A 51 -12.76 8.36 -11.95
C ILE A 51 -14.13 8.91 -12.35
N THR A 52 -14.96 8.04 -12.90
CA THR A 52 -16.39 8.34 -13.10
C THR A 52 -17.13 7.94 -11.83
N ASP A 53 -17.85 8.87 -11.22
CA ASP A 53 -18.70 8.58 -10.06
C ASP A 53 -19.93 7.77 -10.44
N GLU A 54 -20.63 7.25 -9.43
CA GLU A 54 -21.93 6.57 -9.57
C GLU A 54 -22.96 7.44 -10.30
N ASN A 55 -22.84 8.78 -10.19
CA ASN A 55 -23.68 9.76 -10.87
C ASN A 55 -23.18 10.14 -12.28
N GLY A 56 -22.19 9.43 -12.83
CA GLY A 56 -21.66 9.67 -14.18
C GLY A 56 -20.72 10.89 -14.31
N THR A 57 -20.54 11.68 -13.25
CA THR A 57 -19.67 12.85 -13.27
C THR A 57 -18.20 12.48 -13.08
N PRO A 58 -17.26 13.08 -13.85
CA PRO A 58 -15.84 12.80 -13.70
C PRO A 58 -15.25 13.62 -12.55
N ARG A 59 -14.63 12.95 -11.58
CA ARG A 59 -13.86 13.62 -10.52
C ARG A 59 -12.47 13.05 -10.34
N ARG A 60 -11.61 13.78 -9.62
CA ARG A 60 -10.28 13.29 -9.21
C ARG A 60 -10.38 12.66 -7.83
N ALA A 61 -9.85 11.45 -7.69
CA ALA A 61 -9.83 10.72 -6.43
C ALA A 61 -8.45 10.13 -6.15
N ARG A 62 -8.09 10.00 -4.88
CA ARG A 62 -6.96 9.18 -4.41
C ARG A 62 -7.42 7.74 -4.24
N VAL A 63 -6.95 6.87 -5.11
CA VAL A 63 -7.38 5.47 -5.18
C VAL A 63 -6.19 4.55 -5.01
N CYS A 64 -6.38 3.47 -4.25
CA CYS A 64 -5.37 2.45 -4.06
C CYS A 64 -5.14 1.64 -5.35
N VAL A 65 -3.90 1.27 -5.67
CA VAL A 65 -3.62 0.48 -6.89
C VAL A 65 -4.37 -0.85 -6.91
N GLN A 66 -4.58 -1.49 -5.75
CA GLN A 66 -5.40 -2.72 -5.68
C GLN A 66 -6.85 -2.47 -6.12
N CYS A 67 -7.43 -1.32 -5.77
CA CYS A 67 -8.79 -0.92 -6.11
C CYS A 67 -8.94 -0.67 -7.61
N ILE A 68 -7.91 -0.04 -8.20
CA ILE A 68 -7.81 0.18 -9.66
C ILE A 68 -7.71 -1.18 -10.37
N ARG A 69 -6.81 -2.05 -9.90
CA ARG A 69 -6.59 -3.38 -10.48
C ARG A 69 -7.83 -4.28 -10.39
N SER A 70 -8.58 -4.20 -9.29
CA SER A 70 -9.77 -5.02 -9.08
C SER A 70 -11.03 -4.50 -9.78
N GLY A 71 -10.93 -3.45 -10.61
CA GLY A 71 -12.09 -2.89 -11.31
C GLY A 71 -13.14 -2.25 -10.41
N ARG A 72 -12.82 -1.94 -9.14
CA ARG A 72 -13.77 -1.26 -8.22
C ARG A 72 -14.04 0.19 -8.62
N VAL A 73 -13.31 0.69 -9.63
CA VAL A 73 -13.35 2.08 -10.07
C VAL A 73 -13.23 2.12 -11.58
N THR A 74 -14.17 2.81 -12.22
CA THR A 74 -14.13 3.06 -13.67
C THR A 74 -13.18 4.22 -13.94
N LYS A 75 -12.01 3.91 -14.52
CA LYS A 75 -11.03 4.92 -14.92
C LYS A 75 -11.54 5.59 -16.19
N ARG A 76 -11.61 6.93 -16.20
CA ARG A 76 -11.89 7.67 -17.44
C ARG A 76 -10.67 7.58 -18.35
N ILE A 77 -10.81 6.87 -19.47
CA ILE A 77 -9.83 6.91 -20.56
C ILE A 77 -9.98 8.28 -21.21
N LYS A 78 -8.89 9.05 -21.24
CA LYS A 78 -8.84 10.23 -22.11
C LYS A 78 -8.45 9.72 -23.49
N ASN A 79 -9.29 9.97 -24.49
CA ASN A 79 -8.84 10.00 -25.88
C ASN A 79 -8.02 11.28 -26.10
#